data_AF-A0A923VXY1-F1
#
_entry.id   AF-A0A923VXY1-F1
#
_cell.length_a   1.000
_cell.length_b   1.000
_cell.length_c   1.000
_cell.angle_alpha   90.00
_cell.angle_beta   90.00
_cell.angle_gamma   90.00
#
_symmetry.space_group_name_H-M   'P 1'
#
loop_
_entity.id
_entity.type
_entity.pdbx_description
1 polymer ?
#
loop_
_entity_poly.entity_id
_entity_poly.type
_entity_poly.pdbx_seq_one_letter_code
_entity_poly.pdbx_strand_id
1 'polypeptide(L)' 'MNQRKYEVAWTFYIGGYHSAQKWLKDRKDKTLNFDDIFHYQKIIVALTKTDRLMKEIDKTEI' A
#
# COMPACT_ATOMS: atom_id res chain seq x y z
N MET A 1 0.54 -3.59 16.90
CA MET A 1 0.95 -2.47 16.01
C MET A 1 0.92 -2.78 14.51
N ASN A 2 1.07 -4.04 14.06
CA ASN A 2 1.18 -4.34 12.62
C ASN A 2 -0.14 -4.16 11.82
N GLN A 3 -1.30 -4.32 12.44
CA GLN A 3 -2.58 -4.38 11.74
C GLN A 3 -2.99 -3.06 11.06
N ARG A 4 -2.68 -1.91 11.68
CA ARG A 4 -3.04 -0.58 11.17
C ARG A 4 -2.33 -0.22 9.87
N LYS A 5 -1.11 -0.72 9.66
CA LYS A 5 -0.32 -0.49 8.45
C LYS A 5 -0.97 -1.12 7.23
N TYR A 6 -1.45 -2.35 7.36
CA TYR A 6 -2.09 -3.08 6.26
C TYR A 6 -3.44 -2.47 5.90
N GLU A 7 -4.23 -2.02 6.88
CA GLU A 7 -5.49 -1.34 6.63
C GLU A 7 -5.31 -0.05 5.81
N VAL A 8 -4.36 0.81 6.21
CA VAL A 8 -4.03 2.03 5.46
C VAL A 8 -3.62 1.71 4.03
N ALA A 9 -2.69 0.76 3.84
CA ALA A 9 -2.25 0.41 2.50
C ALA A 9 -3.35 -0.26 1.65
N TRP A 10 -4.26 -1.01 2.28
CA TRP A 10 -5.37 -1.68 1.61
C TRP A 10 -6.43 -0.71 1.09
N THR A 11 -6.70 0.35 1.83
CA THR A 11 -7.70 1.38 1.49
C THR A 11 -7.10 2.57 0.74
N PHE A 12 -5.77 2.70 0.66
CA PHE A 12 -5.11 3.78 -0.06
C PHE A 12 -5.48 3.77 -1.55
N TYR A 13 -5.94 4.91 -2.06
CA TYR A 13 -6.47 5.06 -3.42
C TYR A 13 -5.59 6.00 -4.24
N ILE A 14 -5.14 5.55 -5.41
CA ILE A 14 -4.34 6.35 -6.35
C ILE A 14 -4.96 6.23 -7.73
N GLY A 15 -5.40 7.37 -8.27
CA GLY A 15 -5.80 7.50 -9.68
C GLY A 15 -6.86 6.50 -10.15
N GLY A 16 -7.82 6.12 -9.31
CA GLY A 16 -8.87 5.17 -9.69
C GLY A 16 -8.80 3.79 -9.02
N TYR A 17 -7.68 3.48 -8.35
CA TYR A 17 -7.40 2.11 -7.91
C TYR A 17 -6.85 2.04 -6.49
N HIS A 18 -7.24 0.97 -5.78
CA HIS A 18 -6.53 0.53 -4.58
C HIS A 18 -5.31 -0.31 -4.98
N SER A 19 -4.13 0.31 -4.99
CA SER A 19 -2.91 -0.29 -5.57
C SER A 19 -2.54 -1.65 -4.94
N ALA A 20 -2.67 -1.78 -3.61
CA ALA A 20 -2.41 -3.04 -2.91
C ALA A 20 -3.42 -4.14 -3.28
N GLN A 21 -4.69 -3.79 -3.51
CA GLN A 21 -5.73 -4.73 -3.91
C GLN A 21 -5.54 -5.17 -5.37
N LYS A 22 -5.28 -4.19 -6.25
CA LYS A 22 -5.06 -4.44 -7.67
C LYS A 22 -3.87 -5.38 -7.92
N TRP A 23 -2.76 -5.19 -7.20
CA TRP A 23 -1.58 -6.05 -7.36
C TRP A 23 -1.87 -7.53 -7.07
N LEU A 24 -2.65 -7.81 -6.00
CA LEU A 24 -3.10 -9.17 -5.68
C LEU A 24 -4.12 -9.68 -6.69
N LYS A 25 -5.09 -8.84 -7.10
CA LYS A 25 -6.11 -9.21 -8.09
C LYS A 25 -5.49 -9.63 -9.42
N ASP A 26 -4.49 -8.89 -9.90
CA ASP A 26 -3.79 -9.17 -11.17
C ASP A 26 -2.91 -10.46 -11.09
N ARG A 27 -2.73 -11.01 -9.89
CA ARG A 27 -2.00 -12.25 -9.61
C ARG A 27 -2.87 -13.34 -9.00
N LYS A 28 -4.19 -13.16 -9.01
CA LYS A 28 -5.11 -14.24 -8.69
C LYS A 28 -4.80 -15.42 -9.62
N ASP A 29 -4.68 -16.61 -9.06
CA ASP A 29 -4.33 -17.86 -9.77
C ASP A 29 -2.85 -18.00 -10.19
N LYS A 30 -1.96 -17.16 -9.66
CA LYS A 30 -0.50 -17.34 -9.77
C LYS A 30 0.12 -17.72 -8.43
N THR A 31 1.07 -18.64 -8.44
CA THR A 31 1.92 -18.91 -7.27
C THR A 31 2.88 -17.74 -7.08
N LEU A 32 2.86 -17.12 -5.90
CA LEU A 32 3.81 -16.06 -5.54
C LEU A 32 5.08 -16.67 -4.99
N ASN A 33 6.22 -16.31 -5.58
CA ASN A 33 7.51 -16.69 -5.02
C ASN A 33 7.93 -15.70 -3.91
N PHE A 34 9.12 -15.92 -3.34
CA PHE A 34 9.64 -15.04 -2.30
C PHE A 34 9.79 -13.59 -2.77
N ASP A 35 10.27 -13.36 -3.99
CA ASP A 35 10.46 -12.02 -4.53
C ASP A 35 9.14 -11.29 -4.77
N ASP A 36 8.09 -12.02 -5.19
CA ASP A 36 6.73 -11.49 -5.31
C ASP A 36 6.19 -11.04 -3.94
N ILE A 37 6.34 -11.88 -2.92
CA ILE A 37 5.91 -11.57 -1.56
C ILE A 37 6.69 -10.37 -1.01
N PHE A 38 8.01 -10.35 -1.20
CA PHE A 38 8.86 -9.26 -0.77
C PHE A 38 8.54 -7.95 -1.50
N HIS A 39 8.25 -8.02 -2.80
CA HIS A 39 7.81 -6.88 -3.58
C HIS A 39 6.45 -6.35 -3.07
N TYR A 40 5.51 -7.24 -2.76
CA TYR A 40 4.23 -6.83 -2.17
C TYR A 40 4.43 -6.12 -0.83
N GLN A 41 5.32 -6.61 0.03
CA GLN A 41 5.66 -5.92 1.28
C GLN A 41 6.23 -4.52 1.05
N LYS A 42 7.06 -4.32 0.02
CA LYS A 42 7.55 -2.99 -0.38
C LYS A 42 6.41 -2.06 -0.80
N ILE A 43 5.42 -2.57 -1.54
CA ILE A 43 4.21 -1.81 -1.89
C ILE A 43 3.49 -1.35 -0.61
N ILE A 44 3.24 -2.25 0.34
CA ILE A 44 2.59 -1.88 1.61
C ILE A 44 3.39 -0.80 2.34
N VAL A 45 4.71 -0.93 2.43
CA VAL A 45 5.57 0.08 3.08
C VAL A 45 5.48 1.43 2.37
N ALA A 46 5.56 1.45 1.04
CA ALA A 46 5.50 2.67 0.25
C ALA A 46 4.16 3.40 0.47
N LEU A 47 3.04 2.69 0.35
CA LEU A 47 1.70 3.27 0.52
C LEU A 47 1.48 3.85 1.92
N THR A 48 1.88 3.12 2.98
CA THR A 48 1.73 3.66 4.35
C THR A 48 2.64 4.85 4.60
N LYS A 49 3.85 4.88 4.04
CA LYS A 49 4.76 6.04 4.17
C LYS A 49 4.20 7.25 3.43
N THR A 50 3.64 7.06 2.24
CA THR A 50 2.98 8.12 1.48
C THR A 50 1.80 8.71 2.26
N ASP A 51 0.90 7.87 2.78
CA ASP A 51 -0.23 8.32 3.62
C ASP A 51 0.24 9.18 4.80
N ARG A 52 1.28 8.72 5.51
CA ARG A 52 1.86 9.45 6.64
C ARG A 52 2.41 10.81 6.19
N LEU A 53 3.22 10.84 5.13
CA LEU A 53 3.85 12.08 4.65
C LEU A 53 2.82 13.09 4.15
N MET A 54 1.78 12.65 3.44
CA MET A 54 0.69 13.53 3.02
C MET A 54 0.00 14.16 4.23
N LYS A 55 -0.34 13.37 5.25
CA LYS A 55 -0.91 13.89 6.51
C LYS A 55 0.04 14.81 7.29
N GLU A 56 1.34 14.65 7.15
CA GLU A 56 2.34 15.56 7.75
C GLU A 56 2.36 16.89 6.97
N ILE A 57 2.28 16.84 5.64
CA ILE A 57 2.20 18.04 4.79
C ILE A 57 0.91 18.81 5.07
N ASP A 58 -0.25 18.14 5.13
CA ASP A 58 -1.55 18.78 5.38
C ASP A 58 -1.62 19.52 6.74
N LYS A 59 -0.83 19.10 7.73
CA LYS A 59 -0.72 19.80 9.03
C LYS A 59 0.07 21.09 8.96
N THR A 60 0.86 21.25 7.91
CA THR A 60 1.67 22.45 7.70
C THR A 60 0.79 23.42 6.92
N GLU A 61 -0.21 24.00 7.58
CA GLU A 61 -0.98 25.13 7.04
C GLU A 61 -0.02 26.33 6.88
N ILE A 62 -0.03 26.96 5.70
CA ILE A 62 0.55 28.29 5.45
C ILE A 62 -0.58 29.31 5.57
#